data_AF-A0A329L942-F1
#
_entry.id   AF-A0A329L942-F1
#
_cell.length_a   1.000
_cell.length_b   1.000
_cell.length_c   1.000
_cell.angle_alpha   90.00
_cell.angle_beta   90.00
_cell.angle_gamma   90.00
#
_symmetry.space_group_name_H-M   'P 1'
#
loop_
_entity.id
_entity.type
_entity.pdbx_description
1 polymer ?
#
loop_
_entity_poly.entity_id
_entity_poly.type
_entity_poly.pdbx_seq_one_letter_code
_entity_poly.pdbx_strand_id
1 'polypeptide(L)'
;MLLDGPADAAQVVQRVSDATGGAFTPPQDVAELAIGVLAGRGVVTVDGGVATLTELGRNLLAWRGISSETAHAFLGRAAKFGDVLKIRKEFFEIAGLARTIAWTGTDEQKQQLAETRTKVLEALTDARKALHRVLGAA
;
A
#
# COMPACT_ATOMS: atom_id res chain seq x y z
N MET A 1 6.30 -0.78 12.99
CA MET A 1 6.83 0.45 12.36
C MET A 1 8.16 0.81 12.99
N LEU A 2 8.93 1.74 12.42
CA LEU A 2 10.19 2.24 13.02
C LEU A 2 9.95 3.10 14.27
N LEU A 3 8.74 3.66 14.41
CA LEU A 3 8.27 4.31 15.63
C LEU A 3 8.20 3.36 16.84
N ASP A 4 8.11 2.05 16.59
CA ASP A 4 8.04 1.01 17.63
C ASP A 4 9.43 0.45 17.98
N GLY A 5 10.48 0.97 17.34
CA GLY A 5 11.86 0.51 17.49
C GLY A 5 12.49 0.02 16.17
N PRO A 6 13.79 -0.32 16.20
CA PRO A 6 14.53 -0.78 15.02
C PRO A 6 13.85 -1.92 14.28
N ALA A 7 13.95 -1.93 12.96
CA ALA A 7 13.38 -2.99 12.12
C ALA A 7 14.08 -3.10 10.77
N ASP A 8 14.21 -4.32 10.26
CA ASP A 8 14.44 -4.53 8.82
C ASP A 8 13.15 -4.29 8.00
N ALA A 9 13.25 -4.33 6.67
CA ALA A 9 12.12 -4.09 5.79
C ALA A 9 10.99 -5.10 5.97
N ALA A 10 11.30 -6.39 6.14
CA ALA A 10 10.30 -7.44 6.34
C ALA A 10 9.53 -7.22 7.65
N GLN A 11 10.23 -6.86 8.71
CA GLN A 11 9.64 -6.50 10.00
C GLN A 11 8.79 -5.23 9.92
N VAL A 12 9.18 -4.23 9.12
CA VAL A 12 8.33 -3.05 8.87
C VAL A 12 7.04 -3.46 8.17
N VAL A 13 7.12 -4.27 7.10
CA VAL A 13 5.94 -4.78 6.39
C VAL A 13 5.02 -5.53 7.36
N GLN A 14 5.58 -6.46 8.15
CA GLN A 14 4.81 -7.25 9.11
C GLN A 14 4.09 -6.36 10.12
N ARG A 15 4.81 -5.44 10.78
CA ARG A 15 4.22 -4.55 11.79
C ARG A 15 3.14 -3.63 11.20
N VAL A 16 3.27 -3.20 9.94
CA VAL A 16 2.24 -2.40 9.25
C VAL A 16 1.02 -3.25 8.89
N SER A 17 1.25 -4.49 8.43
CA SER A 17 0.19 -5.46 8.16
C SER A 17 -0.60 -5.76 9.44
N ASP A 18 0.08 -6.02 10.55
CA ASP A 18 -0.53 -6.30 11.85
C ASP A 18 -1.34 -5.09 12.36
N ALA A 19 -0.75 -3.89 12.30
CA ALA A 19 -1.40 -2.65 12.74
C ALA A 19 -2.65 -2.29 11.91
N THR A 20 -2.81 -2.89 10.73
CA THR A 20 -3.97 -2.69 9.86
C THR A 20 -4.87 -3.93 9.77
N GLY A 21 -4.59 -4.99 10.53
CA GLY A 21 -5.34 -6.26 10.44
C GLY A 21 -5.26 -6.92 9.05
N GLY A 22 -4.15 -6.71 8.33
CA GLY A 22 -3.94 -7.19 6.96
C GLY A 22 -4.63 -6.34 5.88
N ALA A 23 -5.24 -5.21 6.24
CA ALA A 23 -5.84 -4.30 5.26
C ALA A 23 -4.80 -3.62 4.35
N PHE A 24 -3.58 -3.43 4.86
CA PHE A 24 -2.48 -2.87 4.10
C PHE A 24 -1.19 -3.62 4.38
N THR A 25 -0.69 -4.33 3.37
CA THR A 25 0.59 -5.04 3.41
C THR A 25 1.46 -4.50 2.27
N PRO A 26 2.35 -3.52 2.55
CA PRO A 26 3.20 -2.96 1.52
C PRO A 26 4.17 -4.03 0.98
N PRO A 27 4.45 -4.05 -0.34
CA PRO A 27 5.51 -4.90 -0.89
C PRO A 27 6.86 -4.63 -0.22
N GLN A 28 7.65 -5.69 -0.01
CA GLN A 28 8.92 -5.58 0.72
C GLN A 28 9.94 -4.69 -0.01
N ASP A 29 10.04 -4.80 -1.33
CA ASP A 29 10.89 -3.94 -2.19
C ASP A 29 10.54 -2.45 -2.05
N VAL A 30 9.25 -2.13 -1.93
CA VAL A 30 8.79 -0.75 -1.67
C VAL A 30 9.18 -0.30 -0.26
N ALA A 31 9.10 -1.18 0.74
CA ALA A 31 9.54 -0.88 2.10
C ALA A 31 11.06 -0.65 2.17
N GLU A 32 11.85 -1.47 1.48
CA GLU A 32 13.30 -1.33 1.33
C GLU A 32 13.67 0.00 0.66
N LEU A 33 13.00 0.33 -0.45
CA LEU A 33 13.19 1.61 -1.14
C LEU A 33 12.86 2.80 -0.24
N ALA A 34 11.74 2.75 0.49
CA ALA A 34 11.35 3.81 1.42
C ALA A 34 12.38 3.99 2.54
N ILE A 35 12.89 2.89 3.11
CA ILE A 35 13.97 2.92 4.10
C ILE A 35 15.23 3.58 3.52
N GLY A 36 15.65 3.20 2.30
CA GLY A 36 16.80 3.79 1.63
C GLY A 36 16.66 5.30 1.41
N VAL A 37 15.47 5.75 0.98
CA VAL A 37 15.17 7.18 0.81
C VAL A 37 15.21 7.93 2.15
N LEU A 38 14.70 7.34 3.23
CA LEU A 38 14.76 7.94 4.57
C LEU A 38 16.19 7.98 5.12
N ALA A 39 17.00 6.96 4.81
CA ALA A 39 18.42 6.92 5.15
C ALA A 39 19.22 8.00 4.42
N GLY A 40 18.99 8.16 3.11
CA GLY A 40 19.60 9.25 2.33
C GLY A 40 19.24 10.66 2.82
N ARG A 41 18.14 10.80 3.57
CA ARG A 41 17.72 12.05 4.22
C ARG A 41 18.19 12.19 5.67
N GLY A 42 18.91 11.21 6.21
CA GLY A 42 19.37 11.21 7.61
C GLY A 42 18.27 11.01 8.65
N VAL A 43 17.05 10.64 8.24
CA VAL A 43 15.91 10.38 9.14
C VAL A 43 16.07 9.02 9.83
N VAL A 44 16.76 8.10 9.16
CA VAL A 44 17.01 6.73 9.58
C VAL A 44 18.49 6.42 9.36
N THR A 45 19.09 5.61 10.22
CA THR A 45 20.35 4.91 9.95
C THR A 45 20.05 3.45 9.67
N VAL A 46 20.79 2.84 8.74
CA VAL A 46 20.68 1.41 8.44
C VAL A 46 22.00 0.76 8.76
N ASP A 47 21.97 -0.21 9.68
CA ASP A 47 23.14 -1.03 10.04
C ASP A 47 22.75 -2.51 9.98
N GLY A 48 23.55 -3.31 9.28
CA GLY A 48 23.23 -4.74 9.05
C GLY A 48 21.85 -5.00 8.43
N GLY A 49 21.30 -4.06 7.66
CA GLY A 49 19.94 -4.13 7.10
C GLY A 49 18.82 -3.72 8.06
N VAL A 50 19.14 -3.38 9.31
CA VAL A 50 18.19 -2.92 10.32
C VAL A 50 18.13 -1.39 10.32
N ALA A 51 16.96 -0.85 10.02
CA ALA A 51 16.69 0.57 10.07
C ALA A 51 16.37 1.03 11.51
N THR A 52 16.98 2.13 11.94
CA THR A 52 16.72 2.78 13.23
C THR A 52 16.49 4.28 13.02
N LEU A 53 15.47 4.85 13.67
CA LEU A 53 15.26 6.31 13.64
C LEU A 53 16.48 7.03 14.24
N THR A 54 16.93 8.09 13.58
CA THR A 54 17.94 9.00 14.14
C THR A 54 17.30 9.98 15.11
N GLU A 55 18.10 10.79 15.79
CA GLU A 55 17.58 11.92 16.57
C GLU A 55 16.82 12.91 15.68
N LEU A 56 17.36 13.23 14.50
CA LEU A 56 16.68 14.04 13.49
C LEU A 56 15.31 13.44 13.14
N GLY A 57 15.26 12.14 12.86
CA GLY A 57 14.01 11.47 12.52
C GLY A 57 12.99 11.50 13.65
N ARG A 58 13.42 11.22 14.89
CA ARG A 58 12.55 11.33 16.08
C ARG A 58 12.01 12.75 16.26
N ASN A 59 12.87 13.77 16.13
CA ASN A 59 12.48 15.16 16.29
C ASN A 59 11.53 15.63 15.18
N LEU A 60 11.76 15.21 13.92
CA LEU A 60 10.86 15.51 12.80
C LEU A 60 9.47 14.90 12.98
N LEU A 61 9.40 13.67 13.48
CA LEU A 61 8.13 12.99 13.77
C LEU A 61 7.42 13.69 14.93
N ALA A 62 8.13 13.98 16.02
CA ALA A 62 7.58 14.70 17.17
C ALA A 62 7.08 16.11 16.79
N TRP A 63 7.83 16.86 15.97
CA TRP A 63 7.41 18.18 15.48
C TRP A 63 6.12 18.12 14.65
N ARG A 64 5.88 17.00 13.97
CA ARG A 64 4.62 16.75 13.24
C ARG A 64 3.52 16.10 14.10
N GLY A 65 3.73 15.95 15.41
CA GLY A 65 2.79 15.31 16.32
C GLY A 65 2.61 13.81 16.07
N ILE A 66 3.60 13.16 15.43
CA ILE A 66 3.57 11.74 15.10
C ILE A 66 4.31 10.95 16.19
N SER A 67 3.55 10.21 17.00
CA SER A 67 4.02 9.19 17.94
C SER A 67 3.66 7.77 17.45
N SER A 68 4.22 6.73 18.08
CA SER A 68 3.81 5.34 17.85
C SER A 68 2.30 5.17 18.05
N GLU A 69 1.74 5.72 19.13
CA GLU A 69 0.30 5.67 19.41
C GLU A 69 -0.54 6.32 18.31
N THR A 70 -0.19 7.53 17.87
CA THR A 70 -0.94 8.22 16.80
C THR A 70 -0.82 7.51 15.46
N ALA A 71 0.33 6.87 15.20
CA ALA A 71 0.54 6.07 13.99
C ALA A 71 -0.30 4.78 14.01
N HIS A 72 -0.35 4.07 15.14
CA HIS A 72 -1.24 2.91 15.31
C HIS A 72 -2.71 3.32 15.23
N ALA A 73 -3.12 4.43 15.83
CA ALA A 73 -4.49 4.94 15.70
C ALA A 73 -4.84 5.31 14.26
N PHE A 74 -3.89 5.89 13.52
CA PHE A 74 -4.05 6.20 12.11
C PHE A 74 -4.17 4.92 11.26
N LEU A 75 -3.28 3.94 11.45
CA LEU A 75 -3.32 2.66 10.74
C LEU A 75 -4.57 1.83 11.10
N GLY A 76 -4.99 1.82 12.35
CA GLY A 76 -6.24 1.21 12.79
C GLY A 76 -7.47 1.89 12.19
N ARG A 77 -7.44 3.21 11.96
CA ARG A 77 -8.47 3.89 11.16
C ARG A 77 -8.35 3.58 9.67
N ALA A 78 -7.14 3.42 9.13
CA ALA A 78 -6.92 2.99 7.76
C ALA A 78 -7.47 1.57 7.51
N ALA A 79 -7.56 0.72 8.54
CA ALA A 79 -8.26 -0.57 8.46
C ALA A 79 -9.75 -0.40 8.10
N LYS A 80 -10.40 0.71 8.50
CA LYS A 80 -11.77 1.05 8.06
C LYS A 80 -11.86 1.34 6.55
N PHE A 81 -10.73 1.68 5.93
CA PHE A 81 -10.58 1.83 4.49
C PHE A 81 -9.98 0.59 3.83
N GLY A 82 -9.83 -0.52 4.56
CA GLY A 82 -9.16 -1.72 4.06
C GLY A 82 -9.80 -2.27 2.78
N ASP A 83 -11.13 -2.30 2.72
CA ASP A 83 -11.85 -2.72 1.53
C ASP A 83 -11.61 -1.76 0.35
N VAL A 84 -11.54 -0.45 0.62
CA VAL A 84 -11.23 0.58 -0.40
C VAL A 84 -9.80 0.43 -0.91
N LEU A 85 -8.83 0.18 -0.02
CA LEU A 85 -7.42 -0.01 -0.36
C LEU A 85 -7.19 -1.28 -1.16
N LYS A 86 -7.85 -2.39 -0.80
CA LYS A 86 -7.83 -3.64 -1.57
C LYS A 86 -8.35 -3.43 -2.98
N ILE A 87 -9.54 -2.82 -3.11
CA ILE A 87 -10.12 -2.49 -4.42
C ILE A 87 -9.12 -1.68 -5.26
N ARG A 88 -8.53 -0.62 -4.69
CA ARG A 88 -7.56 0.22 -5.38
C ARG A 88 -6.31 -0.56 -5.81
N LYS A 89 -5.78 -1.44 -4.97
CA LYS A 89 -4.61 -2.26 -5.27
C LYS A 89 -4.85 -3.15 -6.49
N GLU A 90 -5.95 -3.92 -6.48
CA GLU A 90 -6.32 -4.80 -7.59
C GLU A 90 -6.44 -4.04 -8.91
N PHE A 91 -7.02 -2.83 -8.88
CA PHE A 91 -7.08 -1.97 -10.06
C PHE A 91 -5.70 -1.58 -10.58
N PHE A 92 -4.76 -1.25 -9.70
CA PHE A 92 -3.40 -0.89 -10.09
C PHE A 92 -2.67 -2.07 -10.74
N GLU A 93 -2.83 -3.28 -10.19
CA GLU A 93 -2.21 -4.49 -10.72
C GLU A 93 -2.78 -4.85 -12.11
N ILE A 94 -4.11 -4.86 -12.25
CA ILE A 94 -4.78 -5.09 -13.54
C ILE A 94 -4.35 -4.03 -14.57
N ALA A 95 -4.29 -2.76 -14.19
CA ALA A 95 -3.87 -1.68 -15.09
C ALA A 95 -2.40 -1.81 -15.50
N GLY A 96 -1.52 -2.27 -14.61
CA GLY A 96 -0.11 -2.56 -14.90
C GLY A 96 0.05 -3.67 -15.93
N LEU A 97 -0.66 -4.79 -15.73
CA LEU A 97 -0.69 -5.92 -16.67
C LEU A 97 -1.26 -5.50 -18.03
N ALA A 98 -2.40 -4.81 -18.03
CA ALA A 98 -3.04 -4.32 -19.25
C ALA A 98 -2.11 -3.39 -20.05
N ARG A 99 -1.40 -2.48 -19.39
CA ARG A 99 -0.40 -1.62 -20.02
C ARG A 99 0.71 -2.44 -20.66
N THR A 100 1.28 -3.39 -19.91
CA THR A 100 2.37 -4.24 -20.41
C THR A 100 1.93 -5.00 -21.67
N ILE A 101 0.76 -5.66 -21.63
CA ILE A 101 0.22 -6.39 -22.78
C ILE A 101 -0.07 -5.47 -23.96
N ALA A 102 -0.62 -4.27 -23.72
CA ALA A 102 -0.92 -3.32 -24.78
C ALA A 102 0.35 -2.88 -25.55
N TRP A 103 1.47 -2.68 -24.85
CA TRP A 103 2.72 -2.22 -25.46
C TRP A 103 3.58 -3.34 -26.03
N THR A 104 3.76 -4.43 -25.29
CA THR A 104 4.76 -5.46 -25.60
C THR A 104 4.15 -6.85 -25.79
N GLY A 105 2.83 -6.99 -25.70
CA GLY A 105 2.15 -8.28 -25.84
C GLY A 105 2.10 -8.78 -27.28
N THR A 106 2.05 -10.10 -27.41
CA THR A 106 1.69 -10.82 -28.65
C THR A 106 0.24 -10.56 -29.05
N ASP A 107 -0.14 -10.93 -30.27
CA ASP A 107 -1.50 -10.72 -30.77
C ASP A 107 -2.52 -11.54 -29.98
N GLU A 108 -2.19 -12.77 -29.58
CA GLU A 108 -3.01 -13.60 -28.71
C GLU A 108 -3.20 -12.96 -27.33
N GLN A 109 -2.14 -12.39 -26.74
CA GLN A 109 -2.24 -11.69 -25.46
C GLN A 109 -3.11 -10.43 -25.56
N LYS A 110 -3.03 -9.69 -26.67
CA LYS A 110 -3.88 -8.51 -26.91
C LYS A 110 -5.34 -8.89 -27.13
N GLN A 111 -5.61 -10.01 -27.80
CA GLN A 111 -6.96 -10.57 -27.90
C GLN A 111 -7.50 -10.93 -26.52
N GLN A 112 -6.70 -11.62 -25.70
CA GLN A 112 -7.09 -11.97 -24.33
C GLN A 112 -7.31 -10.72 -23.45
N LEU A 113 -6.53 -9.66 -23.65
CA LEU A 113 -6.73 -8.37 -22.98
C LEU A 113 -8.08 -7.74 -23.37
N ALA A 114 -8.48 -7.82 -24.63
CA ALA A 114 -9.78 -7.29 -25.08
C ALA A 114 -10.96 -8.02 -24.43
N GLU A 115 -10.89 -9.33 -24.30
CA GLU A 115 -11.90 -10.13 -23.57
C GLU A 115 -11.91 -9.79 -22.08
N THR A 116 -10.72 -9.69 -21.47
CA THR A 116 -10.56 -9.34 -20.05
C THR A 116 -11.14 -7.96 -19.76
N ARG A 117 -10.92 -6.98 -20.65
CA ARG A 117 -11.50 -5.64 -20.56
C ARG A 117 -13.03 -5.69 -20.45
N THR A 118 -13.70 -6.48 -21.30
CA THR A 118 -15.16 -6.61 -21.26
C THR A 118 -15.63 -7.15 -19.91
N LYS A 119 -15.04 -8.25 -19.45
CA LYS A 119 -15.38 -8.87 -18.16
C LYS A 119 -15.17 -7.92 -16.97
N VAL A 120 -14.05 -7.21 -16.97
CA VAL A 120 -13.75 -6.22 -15.92
C VAL A 120 -14.80 -5.10 -15.94
N LEU A 121 -15.11 -4.50 -17.10
CA LEU A 121 -16.09 -3.41 -17.18
C LEU A 121 -17.50 -3.83 -16.74
N GLU A 122 -17.92 -5.05 -17.05
CA GLU A 122 -19.18 -5.61 -16.58
C GLU A 122 -19.19 -5.75 -15.06
N ALA A 123 -18.18 -6.41 -14.48
CA ALA A 123 -18.07 -6.59 -13.03
C ALA A 123 -18.05 -5.24 -12.28
N LEU A 124 -17.34 -4.24 -12.82
CA LEU A 124 -17.28 -2.90 -12.23
C LEU A 124 -18.60 -2.15 -12.32
N THR A 125 -19.36 -2.37 -13.39
CA THR A 125 -20.70 -1.79 -13.54
C THR A 125 -21.64 -2.33 -12.47
N ASP A 126 -21.61 -3.63 -12.23
CA ASP A 126 -22.44 -4.27 -11.20
C ASP A 126 -22.00 -3.91 -9.79
N ALA A 127 -20.70 -3.88 -9.52
CA ALA A 127 -20.16 -3.39 -8.25
C ALA A 127 -20.57 -1.93 -7.99
N ARG A 128 -20.51 -1.06 -9.00
CA ARG A 128 -20.94 0.34 -8.89
C ARG A 128 -22.43 0.44 -8.56
N LYS A 129 -23.29 -0.32 -9.25
CA LYS A 129 -24.73 -0.38 -8.94
C LYS A 129 -24.97 -0.85 -7.51
N ALA A 130 -24.24 -1.88 -7.05
CA ALA A 130 -24.38 -2.39 -5.68
C ALA A 130 -24.01 -1.32 -4.64
N LEU A 131 -22.88 -0.62 -4.82
CA LEU A 131 -22.48 0.47 -3.93
C LEU A 131 -23.47 1.63 -3.93
N HIS A 132 -24.01 2.03 -5.09
CA HIS A 132 -25.06 3.05 -5.16
C HIS A 132 -26.34 2.63 -4.43
N ARG A 133 -26.75 1.35 -4.51
CA ARG A 133 -27.90 0.85 -3.75
C ARG A 133 -27.66 0.93 -2.24
N VAL A 134 -26.46 0.57 -1.78
CA VAL A 134 -26.10 0.69 -0.36
C VAL A 134 -26.16 2.15 0.09
N LEU A 135 -25.62 3.09 -0.69
CA LEU A 135 -25.68 4.52 -0.38
C LEU A 135 -27.09 5.10 -0.43
N GLY A 136 -27.96 4.61 -1.31
CA GLY A 136 -29.34 5.06 -1.45
C GLY A 136 -30.34 4.40 -0.48
N ALA A 137 -29.92 3.38 0.27
CA ALA A 137 -30.74 2.71 1.28
C ALA A 137 -30.52 3.27 2.70
N ALA A 138 -29.63 4.26 2.85
CA ALA A 138 -29.30 4.93 4.10
C ALA A 138 -30.09 6.23 4.29
#